data_AF-A0A925BRS4-F1
#
_entry.id   AF-A0A925BRS4-F1
#
_cell.length_a   1.000
_cell.length_b   1.000
_cell.length_c   1.000
_cell.angle_alpha   90.00
_cell.angle_beta   90.00
_cell.angle_gamma   90.00
#
_symmetry.space_group_name_H-M   'P 1'
#
loop_
_entity.id
_entity.type
_entity.pdbx_description
1 polymer ?
#
loop_
_entity_poly.entity_id
_entity_poly.type
_entity_poly.pdbx_seq_one_letter_code
_entity_poly.pdbx_strand_id
1 'polypeptide(L)' 'MTSSARSLDTLNPLVLTLKLDSIAFEILNPLRQQHFPPKRNFLP' A
#
# COMPACT_ATOMS: atom_id res chain seq x y z
N MET A 1 31.38 -30.88 7.34
CA MET A 1 31.64 -29.51 7.84
C MET A 1 31.87 -28.63 6.61
N THR A 2 31.09 -27.62 6.23
CA THR A 2 29.97 -26.86 6.79
C THR A 2 29.07 -26.44 5.61
N SER A 3 27.79 -26.79 5.63
CA SER A 3 26.82 -26.30 4.64
C SER A 3 26.55 -24.83 4.92
N SER A 4 26.87 -23.97 3.95
CA SER A 4 26.60 -22.53 3.98
C SER A 4 25.13 -22.28 4.31
N ALA A 5 24.88 -21.53 5.38
CA ALA A 5 23.54 -21.14 5.80
C ALA A 5 22.84 -20.40 4.66
N ARG A 6 21.66 -20.87 4.23
CA ARG A 6 20.73 -20.07 3.44
C ARG A 6 20.30 -18.91 4.32
N SER A 7 20.65 -17.69 3.92
CA SER A 7 20.19 -16.46 4.56
C SER A 7 18.66 -16.46 4.60
N LEU A 8 18.08 -16.13 5.75
CA LEU A 8 16.64 -15.91 5.95
C LEU A 8 16.22 -14.57 5.32
N ASP A 9 16.53 -14.36 4.04
CA ASP A 9 16.19 -13.13 3.30
C ASP A 9 14.68 -13.02 3.01
N THR A 10 13.89 -14.01 3.42
CA THR A 10 12.46 -14.12 3.10
C THR A 10 11.53 -13.43 4.12
N LEU A 11 12.05 -12.81 5.18
CA LEU A 11 11.23 -12.20 6.25
C LEU A 11 11.09 -10.67 6.17
N ASN A 12 11.65 -10.03 5.16
CA ASN A 12 11.55 -8.57 4.99
C ASN A 12 10.67 -8.25 3.78
N PRO A 13 9.33 -8.22 3.92
CA PRO A 13 8.45 -7.85 2.82
C PRO A 13 8.77 -6.42 2.37
N LEU A 14 9.03 -6.24 1.08
CA LEU A 14 9.17 -4.92 0.47
C LEU A 14 7.79 -4.25 0.44
N VAL A 15 7.52 -3.38 1.41
CA VAL A 15 6.28 -2.61 1.45
C VAL A 15 6.41 -1.42 0.50
N LEU A 16 5.85 -1.57 -0.70
CA LEU A 16 5.75 -0.49 -1.69
C LEU A 16 4.52 0.36 -1.38
N THR A 17 4.74 1.59 -0.93
CA THR A 17 3.66 2.58 -0.79
C THR A 17 3.61 3.43 -2.06
N LEU A 18 2.62 3.18 -2.91
CA LEU A 18 2.32 4.05 -4.03
C LEU A 18 1.62 5.31 -3.52
N LYS A 19 2.22 6.47 -3.77
CA LYS A 19 1.65 7.78 -3.43
C LYS A 19 1.29 8.51 -4.72
N LEU A 20 0.17 9.21 -4.68
CA LEU A 20 -0.13 10.24 -5.67
C LEU A 20 0.75 11.46 -5.38
N ASP A 21 1.11 12.20 -6.42
CA ASP A 21 1.66 13.54 -6.23
C ASP A 21 0.63 14.45 -5.57
N SER A 22 1.09 15.54 -4.97
CA SER A 22 0.24 16.44 -4.18
C SER A 22 -0.90 17.03 -5.00
N ILE A 23 -0.65 17.39 -6.26
CA ILE A 23 -1.64 18.01 -7.15
C ILE A 23 -2.74 17.00 -7.48
N ALA A 24 -2.35 15.79 -7.89
CA ALA A 24 -3.31 14.72 -8.16
C ALA A 24 -4.12 14.36 -6.91
N PHE A 25 -3.49 14.32 -5.73
CA PHE A 25 -4.19 14.00 -4.48
C PHE A 25 -5.23 15.07 -4.09
N GLU A 26 -4.86 16.35 -4.17
CA GLU A 26 -5.76 17.47 -3.85
C GLU A 26 -7.03 17.48 -4.71
N ILE A 27 -6.94 17.01 -5.95
CA ILE A 27 -8.07 16.94 -6.88
C ILE A 27 -8.89 15.66 -6.66
N LEU A 28 -8.22 14.50 -6.58
CA LEU A 28 -8.91 13.20 -6.62
C LEU A 28 -9.49 12.79 -5.27
N ASN A 29 -8.90 13.19 -4.15
CA ASN A 29 -9.39 12.80 -2.83
C ASN A 29 -10.79 13.39 -2.51
N PRO A 30 -11.10 14.68 -2.80
CA PRO A 30 -12.45 15.20 -2.65
C PRO A 30 -13.50 14.46 -3.50
N LEU A 31 -13.17 14.17 -4.76
CA LEU A 31 -14.04 13.40 -5.66
C LEU A 31 -14.31 12.00 -5.10
N ARG A 32 -13.26 11.33 -4.59
CA ARG A 32 -13.40 10.04 -3.92
C ARG A 32 -14.35 10.14 -2.72
N GLN A 33 -14.22 11.15 -1.88
CA GLN A 33 -15.07 11.31 -0.69
C GLN A 33 -16.54 11.56 -1.06
N GLN A 34 -16.80 12.31 -2.13
CA GLN A 34 -18.14 12.61 -2.62
C GLN A 34 -18.86 11.37 -3.17
N HIS A 35 -18.16 10.51 -3.91
CA HIS A 35 -18.77 9.36 -4.60
C HIS A 35 -18.65 8.04 -3.84
N PHE A 36 -17.67 7.91 -2.95
CA PHE A 36 -17.37 6.69 -2.19
C PHE A 36 -17.41 6.96 -0.69
N PRO A 37 -18.62 7.16 -0.12
CA PRO A 37 -18.77 7.36 1.31
C PRO A 37 -18.25 6.13 2.09
N PRO A 38 -17.66 6.32 3.28
CA PRO A 38 -16.97 5.25 4.03
C PRO A 38 -17.79 3.99 4.29
N LYS A 39 -19.12 4.11 4.37
CA LYS A 39 -20.06 2.98 4.48
C LYS A 39 -19.94 1.96 3.33
N ARG A 40 -19.35 2.32 2.18
CA ARG A 40 -19.14 1.44 1.02
C ARG A 40 -17.70 0.94 0.86
N ASN A 41 -16.78 1.32 1.75
CA ASN A 41 -15.35 1.00 1.64
C ASN A 41 -14.92 -0.14 2.58
N PHE A 42 -15.88 -0.93 3.07
CA PHE A 42 -15.61 -2.16 3.81
C PHE A 42 -15.56 -3.32 2.83
N LEU A 43 -14.40 -4.00 2.77
CA LEU A 43 -14.33 -5.37 2.27
C LEU A 43 -14.66 -6.29 3.46
N PRO A 44 -15.57 -7.27 3.31
CA PRO A 44 -15.87 -8.24 4.37
C PRO A 44 -14.67 -9.11 4.72
#